data_AF-A0A1B9KLU4-F1
#
_entry.id   AF-A0A1B9KLU4-F1
#
_cell.length_a   1.000
_cell.length_b   1.000
_cell.length_c   1.000
_cell.angle_alpha   90.00
_cell.angle_beta   90.00
_cell.angle_gamma   90.00
#
_symmetry.space_group_name_H-M   'P 1'
#
loop_
_entity.id
_entity.type
_entity.pdbx_description
1 polymer ?
#
loop_
_entity_poly.entity_id
_entity_poly.type
_entity_poly.pdbx_seq_one_letter_code
_entity_poly.pdbx_strand_id
1 'polypeptide(L)'
;MNLFCDNCNKAFIASEEQDRFILVSREKNMKFIMIQCPYCSMSYAFNPMQLTNLDNKKIPVVNGLRCPKETCTGIVSYIEDIPPFFGCGECGNVWLKKENLYDDIKNIISKYPYRKHAYNIINDCNYPLK
;
A
#
# COMPACT_ATOMS: atom_id res chain seq x y z
N MET A 1 11.56 3.66 -22.18
CA MET A 1 12.05 3.91 -20.79
C MET A 1 12.40 2.62 -20.06
N ASN A 2 13.14 2.65 -18.94
CA ASN A 2 13.38 1.44 -18.12
C ASN A 2 12.22 1.19 -17.14
N LEU A 3 11.66 -0.01 -17.18
CA LEU A 3 10.56 -0.47 -16.32
C LEU A 3 10.99 -1.67 -15.48
N PHE A 4 10.37 -1.82 -14.31
CA PHE A 4 10.54 -2.98 -13.43
C PHE A 4 9.20 -3.70 -13.29
N CYS A 5 9.19 -5.02 -13.41
CA CYS A 5 7.98 -5.83 -13.27
C CYS A 5 7.88 -6.42 -11.85
N ASP A 6 6.80 -6.10 -11.14
CA ASP A 6 6.53 -6.62 -9.79
C ASP A 6 6.23 -8.12 -9.74
N ASN A 7 5.84 -8.73 -10.87
CA ASN A 7 5.52 -10.16 -10.95
C ASN A 7 6.77 -11.04 -11.10
N CYS A 8 7.71 -10.66 -11.97
CA CYS A 8 8.91 -11.47 -12.26
C CYS A 8 10.21 -10.85 -11.76
N ASN A 9 10.16 -9.67 -11.16
CA ASN A 9 11.30 -8.92 -10.61
C ASN A 9 12.42 -8.65 -11.64
N LYS A 10 12.07 -8.54 -12.93
CA LYS A 10 13.01 -8.21 -14.01
C LYS A 10 12.80 -6.78 -14.49
N ALA A 11 13.92 -6.12 -14.76
CA ALA A 11 13.93 -4.85 -15.49
C ALA A 11 13.87 -5.10 -17.00
N PHE A 12 13.15 -4.25 -17.72
CA PHE A 12 13.07 -4.29 -19.18
C PHE A 12 12.95 -2.88 -19.76
N ILE A 13 13.32 -2.75 -21.03
CA ILE A 13 13.11 -1.52 -21.80
C ILE A 13 11.69 -1.57 -22.37
N ALA A 14 10.89 -0.55 -22.06
CA ALA A 14 9.55 -0.40 -22.61
C ALA A 14 9.59 -0.30 -24.14
N SER A 15 8.60 -0.88 -24.81
CA SER A 15 8.41 -0.71 -26.25
C SER A 15 7.95 0.71 -26.60
N GLU A 16 8.03 1.11 -27.87
CA GLU A 16 7.54 2.42 -28.33
C GLU A 16 6.05 2.63 -28.02
N GLU A 17 5.25 1.57 -28.14
CA GLU A 17 3.82 1.60 -27.83
C GLU A 17 3.58 1.81 -26.33
N GLN A 18 4.34 1.11 -25.47
CA GLN A 18 4.29 1.28 -24.02
C GLN A 18 4.74 2.67 -23.60
N ASP A 19 5.82 3.20 -24.19
CA ASP A 19 6.30 4.54 -23.93
C ASP A 19 5.25 5.59 -24.31
N ARG A 20 4.61 5.46 -25.48
CA ARG A 20 3.52 6.35 -25.91
C ARG A 20 2.33 6.28 -24.97
N PHE A 21 1.93 5.08 -24.58
CA PHE A 21 0.82 4.89 -23.64
C PHE A 21 1.10 5.55 -22.29
N ILE A 22 2.31 5.36 -21.74
CA ILE A 22 2.74 5.98 -20.49
C ILE A 22 2.69 7.51 -20.60
N LEU A 23 3.19 8.10 -21.70
CA LEU A 23 3.18 9.55 -21.90
C LEU A 23 1.76 10.12 -21.96
N VAL A 24 0.86 9.51 -22.73
CA VAL A 24 -0.56 9.93 -22.82
C VAL A 24 -1.25 9.80 -21.45
N SER A 25 -0.95 8.74 -20.70
CA SER A 25 -1.49 8.56 -19.36
C SER A 25 -0.98 9.61 -18.37
N ARG A 26 0.27 10.09 -18.52
CA ARG A 26 0.79 11.22 -17.75
C ARG A 26 0.04 12.51 -18.03
N GLU A 27 -0.18 12.85 -19.30
CA GLU A 27 -0.93 14.04 -19.71
C GLU A 27 -2.36 14.04 -19.15
N LYS A 28 -2.96 12.86 -19.01
CA LYS A 28 -4.29 12.66 -18.42
C LYS A 28 -4.30 12.58 -16.89
N ASN A 29 -3.18 12.82 -16.21
CA ASN A 29 -3.04 12.69 -14.75
C ASN A 29 -3.51 11.33 -14.20
N MET A 30 -3.33 10.25 -14.97
CA MET A 30 -3.69 8.91 -14.51
C MET A 30 -2.69 8.47 -13.44
N LYS A 31 -3.17 8.00 -12.29
CA LYS A 31 -2.32 7.46 -11.21
C LYS A 31 -2.11 5.94 -11.30
N PHE A 32 -2.74 5.29 -12.28
CA PHE A 32 -2.77 3.84 -12.43
C PHE A 32 -2.98 3.46 -13.89
N ILE A 33 -2.12 2.58 -14.41
CA ILE A 33 -2.26 1.89 -15.70
C ILE A 33 -1.77 0.45 -15.58
N MET A 34 -2.15 -0.39 -16.53
CA MET A 34 -1.64 -1.76 -16.64
C MET A 34 -0.60 -1.84 -17.74
N ILE A 35 0.60 -2.35 -17.41
CA ILE A 35 1.68 -2.60 -18.38
C ILE A 35 1.95 -4.10 -18.47
N GLN A 36 2.07 -4.62 -19.69
CA GLN A 36 2.42 -6.02 -19.93
C GLN A 36 3.94 -6.22 -19.89
N CYS A 37 4.40 -7.18 -19.09
CA CYS A 37 5.81 -7.55 -19.07
C CYS A 37 6.17 -8.48 -20.23
N PRO A 38 7.24 -8.22 -21.00
CA PRO A 38 7.65 -9.10 -22.10
C PRO A 38 8.26 -10.44 -21.64
N TYR A 39 8.67 -10.55 -20.38
CA TYR A 39 9.32 -11.75 -19.86
C TYR A 39 8.37 -12.77 -19.25
N CYS A 40 7.33 -12.32 -18.54
CA CYS A 40 6.34 -13.21 -17.94
C CYS A 40 4.96 -13.12 -18.59
N SER A 41 4.79 -12.23 -19.57
CA SER A 41 3.54 -11.96 -20.30
C SER A 41 2.38 -11.46 -19.42
N MET A 42 2.58 -11.29 -18.12
CA MET A 42 1.59 -10.79 -17.17
C MET A 42 1.53 -9.27 -17.21
N SER A 43 0.33 -8.74 -17.08
CA SER A 43 0.11 -7.31 -16.84
C SER A 43 0.27 -7.00 -15.35
N TYR A 44 0.84 -5.85 -15.04
CA TYR A 44 1.01 -5.36 -13.67
C TYR A 44 0.65 -3.88 -13.58
N ALA A 45 0.26 -3.47 -12.36
CA ALA A 45 -0.07 -2.09 -12.06
C ALA A 45 1.19 -1.21 -12.13
N PHE A 46 1.09 -0.08 -12.83
CA PHE A 46 2.15 0.90 -12.94
C PHE A 46 1.56 2.29 -12.72
N ASN A 47 2.23 3.11 -11.91
CA ASN A 47 1.86 4.51 -11.75
C ASN A 47 2.69 5.36 -12.74
N PRO A 48 2.10 5.89 -13.81
CA PRO A 48 2.85 6.64 -14.81
C PRO A 48 3.36 7.97 -14.25
N MET A 49 2.81 8.47 -13.14
CA MET A 49 3.31 9.66 -12.45
C MET A 49 4.56 9.42 -11.60
N GLN A 50 4.95 8.17 -11.35
CA GLN A 50 6.20 7.89 -10.65
C GLN A 50 7.39 8.32 -11.53
N LEU A 51 8.16 9.28 -11.01
CA LEU A 51 9.51 9.57 -11.51
C LEU A 51 10.33 8.30 -11.30
N THR A 52 10.95 7.80 -12.37
CA THR A 52 11.86 6.65 -12.36
C THR A 52 13.13 6.99 -11.56
N ASN A 53 13.01 7.08 -10.25
CA ASN A 53 14.13 7.08 -9.33
C ASN A 53 14.13 5.74 -8.61
N LEU A 54 15.21 4.99 -8.80
CA LEU A 54 15.49 3.66 -8.25
C LEU A 54 15.72 3.66 -6.73
N ASP A 55 15.20 4.65 -6.00
CA ASP A 55 15.42 4.83 -4.56
C ASP A 55 14.13 4.72 -3.76
N ASN A 56 13.30 3.73 -4.05
CA ASN A 56 12.31 3.29 -3.08
C ASN A 56 12.99 2.36 -2.07
N LYS A 57 13.76 2.96 -1.15
CA LYS A 57 13.86 2.40 0.19
C LYS A 57 12.43 2.25 0.67
N LYS A 58 11.90 1.02 0.64
CA LYS A 58 10.62 0.67 1.27
C LYS A 58 10.74 1.07 2.75
N ILE A 59 10.28 2.27 3.08
CA ILE A 59 9.93 2.60 4.45
C ILE A 59 8.94 1.51 4.84
N PRO A 60 9.11 0.79 5.95
CA PRO A 60 8.14 -0.21 6.38
C PRO A 60 6.85 0.54 6.74
N VAL A 61 6.00 0.74 5.74
CA VAL A 61 4.66 1.28 5.90
C VAL A 61 3.90 0.25 6.71
N VAL A 62 3.25 0.72 7.78
CA VAL A 62 2.40 -0.08 8.65
C VAL A 62 1.21 -0.58 7.83
N ASN A 63 1.39 -1.69 7.12
CA ASN A 63 0.37 -2.36 6.33
C ASN A 63 0.09 -3.72 6.97
N GLY A 64 -1.19 -4.11 7.04
CA GLY A 64 -1.57 -5.44 7.53
C GLY A 64 -2.11 -5.49 8.96
N LEU A 65 -2.27 -4.34 9.65
CA LEU A 65 -2.83 -4.34 11.01
C LEU A 65 -4.30 -4.73 10.99
N ARG A 66 -4.75 -5.49 11.99
CA ARG A 66 -6.19 -5.76 12.19
C ARG A 66 -6.91 -4.49 12.61
N CYS A 67 -8.08 -4.25 12.02
CA CYS A 67 -8.93 -3.12 12.36
C CYS A 67 -9.30 -3.16 13.86
N PRO A 68 -9.06 -2.06 14.61
CA PRO A 68 -9.39 -2.02 16.03
C PRO A 68 -10.87 -1.78 16.31
N LYS A 69 -11.73 -1.57 15.29
CA LYS A 69 -13.16 -1.43 15.50
C LYS A 69 -13.77 -2.75 16.01
N GLU A 70 -14.76 -2.60 16.87
CA GLU A 70 -15.58 -3.71 17.34
C GLU A 70 -16.23 -4.41 16.14
N THR A 71 -16.35 -5.74 16.24
CA THR A 71 -16.90 -6.63 15.21
C THR A 71 -16.25 -6.59 13.82
N CYS A 72 -15.25 -5.74 13.58
CA CYS A 72 -14.51 -5.70 12.33
C CYS A 72 -13.33 -6.67 12.36
N THR A 73 -13.16 -7.44 11.28
CA THR A 73 -12.04 -8.35 11.04
C THR A 73 -11.11 -7.86 9.94
N GLY A 74 -11.35 -6.65 9.42
CA GLY A 74 -10.61 -6.10 8.29
C GLY A 74 -9.16 -5.76 8.56
N ILE A 75 -8.48 -5.41 7.47
CA ILE A 75 -7.09 -5.00 7.46
C ILE A 75 -7.00 -3.50 7.22
N VAL A 76 -6.15 -2.84 8.00
CA VAL A 76 -5.79 -1.45 7.84
C VAL A 76 -4.63 -1.33 6.86
N SER A 77 -4.82 -0.47 5.88
CA SER A 77 -3.83 -0.11 4.87
C SER A 77 -3.55 1.39 4.93
N TYR A 78 -2.31 1.77 4.66
CA TYR A 78 -1.96 3.16 4.40
C TYR A 78 -2.34 3.55 2.97
N ILE A 79 -2.94 4.73 2.83
CA ILE A 79 -3.47 5.26 1.56
C ILE A 79 -2.78 6.59 1.29
N GLU A 80 -2.04 6.64 0.18
CA GLU A 80 -1.29 7.81 -0.31
C GLU A 80 -2.20 8.81 -1.04
N ASP A 81 -3.28 9.25 -0.39
CA ASP A 81 -4.15 10.32 -0.88
C ASP A 81 -3.67 11.71 -0.40
N ILE A 82 -4.40 12.78 -0.75
CA ILE A 82 -4.13 14.16 -0.31
C ILE A 82 -5.32 14.66 0.51
N PRO A 83 -5.23 14.67 1.87
CA PRO A 83 -4.12 14.23 2.71
C PRO A 83 -4.06 12.69 2.86
N PRO A 84 -2.87 12.11 3.15
CA PRO A 84 -2.74 10.67 3.30
C PRO A 84 -3.38 10.19 4.61
N PHE A 85 -3.84 8.94 4.64
CA PHE A 85 -4.55 8.38 5.79
C PHE A 85 -4.40 6.86 5.90
N PHE A 86 -4.79 6.30 7.04
CA PHE A 86 -4.98 4.87 7.23
C PHE A 86 -6.46 4.53 7.09
N GLY A 87 -6.79 3.50 6.30
CA GLY A 87 -8.16 3.08 6.06
C GLY A 87 -8.33 1.58 6.27
N CYS A 88 -9.47 1.17 6.83
CA CYS A 88 -9.89 -0.23 6.84
C CYS A 88 -10.73 -0.53 5.58
N GLY A 89 -10.30 -1.50 4.78
CA GLY A 89 -11.01 -1.90 3.56
C GLY A 89 -12.38 -2.56 3.80
N GLU A 90 -12.64 -3.08 5.01
CA GLU A 90 -13.90 -3.77 5.33
C GLU A 90 -14.97 -2.83 5.90
N CYS A 91 -14.64 -2.06 6.93
CA CYS A 91 -15.62 -1.21 7.63
C CYS A 91 -15.56 0.27 7.23
N GLY A 92 -14.64 0.65 6.33
CA GLY A 92 -14.50 2.03 5.86
C GLY A 92 -14.01 3.04 6.91
N ASN A 93 -13.57 2.58 8.09
CA ASN A 93 -13.07 3.49 9.13
C ASN A 93 -11.72 4.10 8.71
N VAL A 94 -11.54 5.38 9.02
CA VAL A 94 -10.39 6.19 8.61
C VAL A 94 -9.66 6.75 9.83
N TRP A 95 -8.33 6.76 9.78
CA TRP A 95 -7.47 7.47 10.72
C TRP A 95 -6.51 8.38 9.94
N LEU A 96 -6.66 9.70 10.12
CA LEU A 96 -5.81 10.71 9.47
C LEU A 96 -4.39 10.76 10.05
N LYS A 97 -4.20 10.23 11.26
CA LYS A 97 -2.96 10.24 12.01
C LYS A 97 -2.68 8.83 12.55
N LYS A 98 -1.41 8.45 12.56
CA LYS A 98 -0.97 7.14 13.05
C LYS A 98 -1.29 6.96 14.54
N GLU A 99 -1.21 8.05 15.30
CA GLU A 99 -1.47 8.09 16.74
C GLU A 99 -2.93 7.70 17.01
N ASN A 100 -3.88 8.22 16.24
CA ASN A 100 -5.30 7.88 16.37
C ASN A 100 -5.57 6.38 16.16
N LEU A 101 -4.90 5.76 15.19
CA LEU A 101 -5.01 4.32 14.96
C LEU A 101 -4.45 3.53 16.14
N TYR A 102 -3.32 3.97 16.70
CA TYR A 102 -2.67 3.29 17.80
C TYR A 102 -3.43 3.42 19.11
N ASP A 103 -4.06 4.56 19.35
CA ASP A 103 -4.94 4.76 20.50
C ASP A 103 -6.18 3.86 20.41
N ASP A 104 -6.79 3.74 19.22
CA ASP A 104 -7.89 2.78 19.00
C ASP A 104 -7.43 1.32 19.23
N ILE A 105 -6.21 0.95 18.82
CA ILE A 105 -5.64 -0.39 19.10
C ILE A 105 -5.44 -0.61 20.61
N LYS A 106 -4.90 0.38 21.33
CA LYS A 106 -4.75 0.31 22.79
C LYS A 106 -6.10 0.16 23.48
N ASN A 107 -7.09 0.94 23.05
CA ASN A 107 -8.44 0.92 23.60
C ASN A 107 -9.11 -0.44 23.39
N ILE A 108 -9.00 -1.02 22.19
CA ILE A 108 -9.62 -2.32 21.92
C ILE A 108 -8.91 -3.48 22.64
N ILE A 109 -7.59 -3.41 22.82
CA ILE A 109 -6.85 -4.40 23.63
C ILE A 109 -7.22 -4.27 25.11
N SER A 110 -7.35 -3.04 25.62
CA SER A 110 -7.79 -2.78 27.00
C SER A 110 -9.20 -3.34 27.25
N LYS A 111 -10.12 -3.13 26.30
CA LYS A 111 -11.48 -3.66 26.36
C LYS A 111 -11.54 -5.18 26.17
N TYR A 112 -10.69 -5.74 25.31
CA TYR A 112 -10.66 -7.15 24.94
C TYR A 112 -9.22 -7.69 24.91
N PRO A 113 -8.66 -8.13 26.06
CA PRO A 113 -7.24 -8.50 26.17
C PRO A 113 -6.76 -9.56 25.17
N TYR A 114 -7.63 -10.50 24.77
CA TYR A 114 -7.31 -11.53 23.76
C TYR A 114 -6.92 -10.92 22.40
N ARG A 115 -7.36 -9.70 22.07
CA ARG A 115 -7.00 -9.03 20.83
C ARG A 115 -5.53 -8.66 20.75
N LYS A 116 -4.78 -8.69 21.87
CA LYS A 116 -3.32 -8.53 21.83
C LYS A 116 -2.66 -9.53 20.87
N HIS A 117 -3.22 -10.74 20.73
CA HIS A 117 -2.74 -11.73 19.78
C HIS A 117 -2.92 -11.35 18.31
N ALA A 118 -3.61 -10.25 17.98
CA ALA A 118 -3.74 -9.75 16.62
C ALA A 118 -2.68 -8.68 16.27
N TYR A 119 -1.87 -8.26 17.24
CA TYR A 119 -0.92 -7.16 17.11
C TYR A 119 0.46 -7.59 17.63
N ASN A 120 1.48 -7.57 16.77
CA ASN A 120 2.87 -7.70 17.23
C ASN A 120 3.34 -6.34 17.74
N ILE A 121 3.34 -6.15 19.06
CA ILE A 121 3.92 -4.97 19.70
C ILE A 121 5.44 -5.15 19.69
N ILE A 122 6.16 -4.40 18.85
CA ILE A 122 7.63 -4.34 18.89
C ILE A 122 8.00 -2.87 19.08
N ASN A 123 8.67 -2.53 20.20
CA ASN A 123 9.20 -1.19 20.52
C ASN A 123 8.16 -0.05 20.40
N ASP A 124 7.04 -0.15 21.13
CA ASP A 124 5.91 0.81 21.07
C ASP A 124 5.31 1.04 19.67
N CYS A 125 5.67 0.20 18.69
CA CYS A 125 5.13 0.20 17.35
C CYS A 125 4.38 -1.11 17.11
N ASN A 126 3.10 -1.00 16.72
CA ASN A 126 2.28 -2.14 16.36
C ASN A 126 2.63 -2.58 14.93
N TYR A 127 3.04 -3.84 14.78
CA TYR A 127 3.27 -4.53 13.51
C TYR A 127 2.23 -5.64 13.29
N PRO A 128 1.91 -6.00 12.04
CA PRO A 128 1.10 -7.18 11.76
C PRO A 128 1.82 -8.48 12.16
N LEU A 129 1.04 -9.50 12.51
CA LEU A 129 1.53 -10.88 12.54
C LEU A 129 1.67 -11.38 11.10
N LYS A 130 2.87 -11.88 10.78
CA LYS A 130 3.15 -12.61 9.54
C LYS A 130 2.34 -13.90 9.49
#